data_AF-A0A2D9GBI1-F1
#
_entry.id   AF-A0A2D9GBI1-F1
#
_cell.length_a   1.000
_cell.length_b   1.000
_cell.length_c   1.000
_cell.angle_alpha   90.00
_cell.angle_beta   90.00
_cell.angle_gamma   90.00
#
_symmetry.space_group_name_H-M   'P 1'
#
loop_
_entity.id
_entity.type
_entity.pdbx_description
1 polymer ?
#
loop_
_entity_poly.entity_id
_entity_poly.type
_entity_poly.pdbx_seq_one_letter_code
_entity_poly.pdbx_strand_id
1 'polypeptide(L)'
;MEFKEILELNSFTTTTFPNDKFSLIPMDENMRLIEWGEDGLDFAELIDDEDIPSESRAENGLIYFTEGISINQAFDTPLLVTTHGIVTLDPRVDDGTEYMFIPFSDFKDIGIYTIQDTGQPLIRLEGGPQVIGISSSMIFDKSIVSADEIVCLYNSLNTFFKTAYKDDGFSVEIDLKNCIFLKTSSEAKEEVNTKEISNQSNSKSNDLSIWEIIQNEFNNLGKDSISKKEFINIILDKYTNIKKGTLSAQVSIQIINKRARTGYYQCNKERICGDDKFDFLFENDDKTICRYNKDLHGVWEIFKREDDKLDVRLI
;
A
#
# COMPACT_ATOMS: atom_id res chain seq x y z
N MET A 1 -8.33 -9.85 -7.56
CA MET A 1 -8.32 -9.20 -8.87
C MET A 1 -6.91 -9.25 -9.40
N GLU A 2 -6.71 -10.00 -10.47
CA GLU A 2 -5.43 -10.16 -11.13
C GLU A 2 -5.05 -8.90 -11.91
N PHE A 3 -3.76 -8.74 -12.21
CA PHE A 3 -3.22 -7.57 -12.91
C PHE A 3 -3.89 -7.37 -14.27
N LYS A 4 -4.13 -8.45 -15.01
CA LYS A 4 -4.83 -8.39 -16.29
C LYS A 4 -6.26 -7.83 -16.16
N GLU A 5 -6.99 -8.26 -15.13
CA GLU A 5 -8.34 -7.74 -14.86
C GLU A 5 -8.32 -6.24 -14.52
N ILE A 6 -7.29 -5.79 -13.80
CA ILE A 6 -7.08 -4.36 -13.49
C ILE A 6 -6.77 -3.58 -14.77
N LEU A 7 -5.92 -4.10 -15.66
CA LEU A 7 -5.65 -3.47 -16.95
C LEU A 7 -6.94 -3.33 -17.77
N GLU A 8 -7.71 -4.40 -17.89
CA GLU A 8 -8.96 -4.42 -18.66
C GLU A 8 -9.98 -3.41 -18.11
N LEU A 9 -10.12 -3.31 -16.78
CA LEU A 9 -10.95 -2.31 -16.11
C LEU A 9 -10.58 -0.88 -16.51
N ASN A 10 -9.29 -0.64 -16.80
CA ASN A 10 -8.75 0.65 -17.18
C ASN A 10 -8.57 0.81 -18.70
N SER A 11 -9.22 -0.05 -19.50
CA SER A 11 -9.15 -0.03 -20.97
C SER A 11 -7.75 -0.28 -21.54
N PHE A 12 -6.92 -1.02 -20.80
CA PHE A 12 -5.63 -1.54 -21.26
C PHE A 12 -5.67 -3.06 -21.37
N THR A 13 -4.66 -3.60 -22.04
CA THR A 13 -4.29 -5.02 -22.07
C THR A 13 -2.78 -5.11 -21.86
N THR A 14 -2.25 -6.31 -21.65
CA THR A 14 -0.81 -6.56 -21.53
C THR A 14 0.00 -6.12 -22.76
N THR A 15 -0.65 -5.99 -23.91
CA THR A 15 -0.02 -5.54 -25.17
C THR A 15 -0.29 -4.08 -25.51
N THR A 16 -1.25 -3.43 -24.85
CA THR A 16 -1.57 -2.01 -25.09
C THR A 16 -1.14 -1.08 -23.97
N PHE A 17 -0.79 -1.62 -22.79
CA PHE A 17 -0.18 -0.83 -21.72
C PHE A 17 1.17 -0.25 -22.18
N PRO A 18 1.45 1.05 -21.96
CA PRO A 18 2.67 1.67 -22.47
C PRO A 18 3.95 1.10 -21.84
N ASN A 19 4.92 0.74 -22.69
CA ASN A 19 6.18 0.11 -22.27
C ASN A 19 7.13 1.05 -21.50
N ASP A 20 6.91 2.36 -21.57
CA ASP A 20 7.68 3.41 -20.89
C ASP A 20 6.96 3.93 -19.64
N LYS A 21 5.95 3.20 -19.17
CA LYS A 21 5.16 3.53 -17.98
C LYS A 21 5.18 2.37 -17.00
N PHE A 22 4.99 2.70 -15.73
CA PHE A 22 4.64 1.75 -14.70
C PHE A 22 3.24 2.04 -14.19
N SER A 23 2.51 0.98 -13.86
CA SER A 23 1.22 1.07 -13.21
C SER A 23 1.41 1.48 -11.74
N LEU A 24 0.49 2.29 -11.24
CA LEU A 24 0.35 2.50 -9.81
C LEU A 24 -1.10 2.21 -9.44
N ILE A 25 -1.29 1.25 -8.56
CA ILE A 25 -2.58 0.67 -8.23
C ILE A 25 -2.86 1.00 -6.76
N PRO A 26 -3.90 1.79 -6.46
CA PRO A 26 -4.26 2.09 -5.08
C PRO A 26 -4.78 0.83 -4.41
N MET A 27 -4.33 0.58 -3.18
CA MET A 27 -4.73 -0.63 -2.47
C MET A 27 -6.14 -0.46 -1.87
N ASP A 28 -7.11 -1.21 -2.37
CA ASP A 28 -8.51 -1.14 -1.91
C ASP A 28 -8.90 -2.24 -0.91
N GLU A 29 -10.12 -2.19 -0.36
CA GLU A 29 -10.59 -3.18 0.61
C GLU A 29 -10.80 -4.57 -0.01
N ASN A 30 -11.14 -4.67 -1.30
CA ASN A 30 -11.30 -5.98 -1.96
C ASN A 30 -9.94 -6.63 -2.18
N MET A 31 -8.92 -5.82 -2.43
CA MET A 31 -7.54 -6.23 -2.54
C MET A 31 -7.02 -6.80 -1.21
N ARG A 32 -7.32 -6.15 -0.09
CA ARG A 32 -6.98 -6.68 1.24
C ARG A 32 -7.59 -8.05 1.55
N LEU A 33 -8.68 -8.40 0.88
CA LEU A 33 -9.42 -9.66 1.06
C LEU A 33 -9.06 -10.71 0.01
N ILE A 34 -8.03 -10.47 -0.81
CA ILE A 34 -7.56 -11.53 -1.70
C ILE A 34 -6.92 -12.62 -0.86
N GLU A 35 -7.45 -13.82 -1.05
CA GLU A 35 -6.91 -15.06 -0.56
C GLU A 35 -5.63 -15.40 -1.32
N TRP A 36 -4.56 -15.65 -0.57
CA TRP A 36 -3.27 -16.06 -1.10
C TRP A 36 -3.03 -17.54 -0.80
N GLY A 37 -2.64 -18.29 -1.83
CA GLY A 37 -2.38 -19.73 -1.71
C GLY A 37 -3.66 -20.57 -1.55
N GLU A 38 -3.48 -21.89 -1.39
CA GLU A 38 -4.60 -22.84 -1.27
C GLU A 38 -5.36 -22.75 0.07
N ASP A 39 -4.73 -22.18 1.12
CA ASP A 39 -5.29 -22.12 2.47
C ASP A 39 -6.02 -20.80 2.80
N GLY A 40 -6.07 -19.86 1.86
CA GLY A 40 -6.94 -18.68 1.96
C GLY A 40 -6.54 -17.63 2.99
N LEU A 41 -5.23 -17.48 3.25
CA LEU A 41 -4.74 -16.39 4.10
C LEU A 41 -5.03 -15.04 3.41
N ASP A 42 -5.63 -14.12 4.15
CA ASP A 42 -5.98 -12.82 3.59
C ASP A 42 -4.77 -11.87 3.59
N PHE A 43 -4.74 -11.00 2.59
CA PHE A 43 -3.67 -10.01 2.45
C PHE A 43 -3.64 -9.01 3.62
N ALA A 44 -4.70 -8.90 4.42
CA ALA A 44 -4.74 -8.02 5.58
C ALA A 44 -3.85 -8.54 6.72
N GLU A 45 -3.75 -9.85 6.93
CA GLU A 45 -2.80 -10.46 7.86
C GLU A 45 -1.35 -10.18 7.46
N LEU A 46 -1.07 -10.17 6.15
CA LEU A 46 0.23 -9.83 5.57
C LEU A 46 0.59 -8.33 5.73
N ILE A 47 -0.42 -7.46 5.75
CA ILE A 47 -0.26 -6.02 6.05
C ILE A 47 0.03 -5.79 7.54
N ASP A 48 -0.37 -6.71 8.42
CA ASP A 48 -0.16 -6.59 9.86
C ASP A 48 1.08 -7.36 10.36
N ASP A 49 1.69 -8.20 9.52
CA ASP A 49 2.94 -8.94 9.78
C ASP A 49 4.14 -8.00 10.03
N GLU A 50 4.98 -8.28 11.04
CA GLU A 50 6.16 -7.44 11.37
C GLU A 50 7.29 -7.56 10.32
N ASP A 51 7.32 -8.60 9.49
CA ASP A 51 8.42 -8.90 8.56
C ASP A 51 8.40 -8.10 7.25
N ILE A 52 7.29 -7.44 6.91
CA ILE A 52 7.18 -6.59 5.71
C ILE A 52 7.32 -5.12 6.12
N PRO A 53 8.20 -4.26 5.59
CA PRO A 53 8.28 -2.87 6.06
C PRO A 53 6.93 -2.11 5.91
N SER A 54 6.48 -1.39 6.96
CA SER A 54 5.19 -0.66 6.99
C SER A 54 5.00 0.33 5.81
N GLU A 55 6.11 0.82 5.29
CA GLU A 55 6.26 1.73 4.16
C GLU A 55 5.92 1.04 2.83
N SER A 56 6.18 -0.26 2.72
CA SER A 56 5.72 -1.12 1.62
C SER A 56 4.20 -1.32 1.64
N ARG A 57 3.54 -1.03 2.77
CA ARG A 57 2.13 -1.27 3.05
C ARG A 57 1.24 -0.03 2.84
N ALA A 58 1.85 1.12 2.53
CA ALA A 58 1.17 2.41 2.51
C ALA A 58 0.74 2.81 1.08
N GLU A 59 -0.54 2.57 0.81
CA GLU A 59 -1.41 3.29 -0.13
C GLU A 59 -1.34 2.91 -1.62
N ASN A 60 -0.18 2.56 -2.19
CA ASN A 60 -0.08 2.23 -3.62
C ASN A 60 0.88 1.06 -3.92
N GLY A 61 0.40 0.06 -4.67
CA GLY A 61 1.21 -1.01 -5.26
C GLY A 61 1.67 -0.66 -6.67
N LEU A 62 2.79 -1.25 -7.12
CA LEU A 62 3.27 -1.10 -8.50
C LEU A 62 2.48 -2.05 -9.42
N ILE A 63 2.42 -3.33 -9.04
CA ILE A 63 1.65 -4.37 -9.73
C ILE A 63 1.03 -5.24 -8.66
N TYR A 64 -0.28 -5.37 -8.70
CA TYR A 64 -1.02 -5.80 -7.52
C TYR A 64 -1.08 -7.33 -7.34
N PHE A 65 -1.38 -8.12 -8.36
CA PHE A 65 -1.44 -9.57 -8.17
C PHE A 65 -1.40 -10.32 -9.50
N THR A 66 -0.52 -11.31 -9.64
CA THR A 66 -0.53 -12.24 -10.78
C THR A 66 -0.25 -13.65 -10.26
N GLU A 67 -1.12 -14.60 -10.60
CA GLU A 67 -0.92 -16.04 -10.33
C GLU A 67 -0.18 -16.74 -11.49
N GLY A 68 0.23 -17.99 -11.27
CA GLY A 68 0.90 -18.79 -12.29
C GLY A 68 2.29 -18.27 -12.64
N ILE A 69 2.96 -17.62 -11.67
CA ILE A 69 4.34 -17.18 -11.77
C ILE A 69 5.24 -18.22 -11.13
N SER A 70 6.42 -18.42 -11.72
CA SER A 70 7.47 -19.28 -11.18
C SER A 70 8.68 -18.44 -10.79
N ILE A 71 9.12 -18.57 -9.54
CA ILE A 71 10.38 -18.01 -9.06
C ILE A 71 11.51 -19.02 -9.33
N ASN A 72 12.57 -18.52 -9.96
CA ASN A 72 13.76 -19.29 -10.36
C ASN A 72 13.43 -20.53 -11.20
N GLN A 73 12.32 -20.52 -11.93
CA GLN A 73 11.80 -21.66 -12.72
C GLN A 73 11.56 -22.94 -11.88
N ALA A 74 11.41 -22.80 -10.57
CA ALA A 74 11.32 -23.92 -9.65
C ALA A 74 10.08 -23.86 -8.75
N PHE A 75 9.64 -22.66 -8.37
CA PHE A 75 8.61 -22.47 -7.35
C PHE A 75 7.43 -21.70 -7.92
N ASP A 76 6.33 -22.39 -8.15
CA ASP A 76 5.07 -21.78 -8.57
C ASP A 76 4.46 -21.03 -7.40
N THR A 77 4.16 -19.75 -7.61
CA THR A 77 3.80 -18.84 -6.54
C THR A 77 3.02 -17.64 -7.08
N PRO A 78 2.08 -17.08 -6.31
CA PRO A 78 1.54 -15.76 -6.59
C PRO A 78 2.64 -14.68 -6.46
N LEU A 79 2.48 -13.61 -7.22
CA LEU A 79 3.38 -12.47 -7.23
C LEU A 79 2.62 -11.17 -6.97
N LEU A 80 3.04 -10.44 -5.94
CA LEU A 80 2.69 -9.04 -5.72
C LEU A 80 3.94 -8.18 -5.79
N VAL A 81 3.82 -7.05 -6.46
CA VAL A 81 4.88 -6.06 -6.58
C VAL A 81 4.44 -4.75 -5.96
N THR A 82 5.04 -4.42 -4.83
CA THR A 82 4.83 -3.14 -4.15
C THR A 82 5.80 -2.08 -4.70
N THR A 83 5.72 -0.87 -4.17
CA THR A 83 6.73 0.16 -4.45
C THR A 83 8.10 -0.15 -3.84
N HIS A 84 8.19 -1.01 -2.82
CA HIS A 84 9.42 -1.24 -2.06
C HIS A 84 10.06 -2.61 -2.34
N GLY A 85 9.29 -3.56 -2.88
CA GLY A 85 9.78 -4.90 -3.14
C GLY A 85 8.67 -5.85 -3.60
N ILE A 86 9.05 -7.11 -3.74
CA ILE A 86 8.19 -8.20 -4.18
C ILE A 86 7.75 -9.01 -2.96
N VAL A 87 6.46 -9.34 -2.92
CA VAL A 87 5.87 -10.26 -1.94
C VAL A 87 5.47 -11.53 -2.68
N THR A 88 5.82 -12.68 -2.10
CA THR A 88 5.51 -14.00 -2.66
C THR A 88 5.48 -15.05 -1.54
N LEU A 89 4.99 -16.26 -1.79
CA LEU A 89 5.05 -17.36 -0.81
C LEU A 89 6.50 -17.80 -0.56
N ASP A 90 6.84 -18.12 0.68
CA ASP A 90 8.16 -18.62 1.03
C ASP A 90 8.32 -20.08 0.58
N PRO A 91 9.16 -20.38 -0.43
CA PRO A 91 9.34 -21.75 -0.93
C PRO A 91 10.06 -22.67 0.06
N ARG A 92 10.54 -22.15 1.19
CA ARG A 92 11.22 -22.92 2.24
C ARG A 92 10.24 -23.53 3.24
N VAL A 93 8.98 -23.15 3.19
CA VAL A 93 7.95 -23.56 4.14
C VAL A 93 6.97 -24.51 3.43
N ASP A 94 6.99 -25.77 3.85
CA ASP A 94 6.33 -26.88 3.14
C ASP A 94 4.80 -26.78 3.10
N ASP A 95 4.17 -26.01 3.99
CA ASP A 95 2.72 -25.83 4.04
C ASP A 95 2.22 -24.63 3.22
N GLY A 96 3.13 -23.83 2.65
CA GLY A 96 2.76 -22.68 1.83
C GLY A 96 2.02 -21.57 2.59
N THR A 97 2.13 -21.54 3.92
CA THR A 97 1.43 -20.56 4.77
C THR A 97 2.26 -19.32 5.08
N GLU A 98 3.57 -19.37 4.85
CA GLU A 98 4.47 -18.24 5.12
C GLU A 98 4.81 -17.46 3.84
N TYR A 99 5.10 -16.19 4.05
CA TYR A 99 5.43 -15.25 2.99
C TYR A 99 6.87 -14.81 3.08
N MET A 100 7.42 -14.40 1.94
CA MET A 100 8.71 -13.74 1.89
C MET A 100 8.58 -12.37 1.22
N PHE A 101 9.26 -11.38 1.80
CA PHE A 101 9.46 -10.07 1.21
C PHE A 101 10.88 -9.96 0.63
N ILE A 102 10.95 -9.60 -0.65
CA ILE A 102 12.19 -9.42 -1.38
C ILE A 102 12.32 -7.92 -1.68
N PRO A 103 13.14 -7.18 -0.91
CA PRO A 103 13.26 -5.74 -1.08
C PRO A 103 13.96 -5.41 -2.39
N PHE A 104 13.53 -4.34 -3.06
CA PHE A 104 14.21 -3.90 -4.28
C PHE A 104 15.64 -3.40 -4.04
N SER A 105 15.99 -3.07 -2.80
CA SER A 105 17.32 -2.58 -2.41
C SER A 105 18.40 -3.64 -2.54
N ASP A 106 17.99 -4.91 -2.58
CA ASP A 106 18.89 -6.02 -2.84
C ASP A 106 19.33 -6.06 -4.31
N PHE A 107 18.61 -5.42 -5.24
CA PHE A 107 18.87 -5.47 -6.68
C PHE A 107 19.44 -4.16 -7.24
N LYS A 108 20.29 -4.29 -8.26
CA LYS A 108 20.95 -3.18 -8.97
C LYS A 108 20.57 -3.11 -10.43
N ASP A 109 20.11 -4.22 -11.01
CA ASP A 109 19.74 -4.28 -12.42
C ASP A 109 18.56 -5.24 -12.63
N ILE A 110 17.86 -5.02 -13.74
CA ILE A 110 16.76 -5.85 -14.21
C ILE A 110 16.90 -6.12 -15.70
N GLY A 111 16.89 -7.40 -16.07
CA GLY A 111 16.96 -7.85 -17.46
C GLY A 111 15.78 -8.72 -17.83
N ILE A 112 15.59 -8.90 -19.14
CA ILE A 112 14.68 -9.91 -19.70
C ILE A 112 15.48 -10.83 -20.62
N TYR A 113 15.24 -12.13 -20.47
CA TYR A 113 15.94 -13.20 -21.17
C TYR A 113 14.91 -14.16 -21.77
N THR A 114 15.38 -15.06 -22.62
CA THR A 114 14.58 -16.13 -23.21
C THR A 114 15.01 -17.47 -22.63
N ILE A 115 14.06 -18.24 -22.10
CA ILE A 115 14.29 -19.61 -21.64
C ILE A 115 14.52 -20.48 -22.87
N GLN A 116 15.67 -21.18 -22.94
CA GLN A 116 16.08 -21.90 -24.16
C GLN A 116 15.12 -23.01 -24.55
N ASP A 117 14.57 -23.73 -23.57
CA ASP A 117 13.73 -24.91 -23.83
C ASP A 117 12.30 -24.54 -24.24
N THR A 118 11.76 -23.45 -23.69
CA THR A 118 10.34 -23.08 -23.86
C THR A 118 10.14 -21.87 -24.77
N GLY A 119 11.20 -21.09 -25.03
CA GLY A 119 11.11 -19.79 -25.71
C GLY A 119 10.40 -18.71 -24.90
N GLN A 120 10.01 -18.99 -23.65
CA GLN A 120 9.28 -18.06 -22.81
C GLN A 120 10.21 -16.96 -22.26
N PRO A 121 9.68 -15.75 -22.01
CA PRO A 121 10.41 -14.69 -21.34
C PRO A 121 10.71 -15.04 -19.87
N LEU A 122 11.87 -14.63 -19.40
CA LEU A 122 12.34 -14.70 -18.01
C LEU A 122 12.83 -13.32 -17.61
N ILE A 123 12.18 -12.72 -16.62
CA ILE A 123 12.68 -11.51 -15.96
C ILE A 123 13.78 -11.93 -14.99
N ARG A 124 14.87 -11.18 -14.94
CA ARG A 124 15.97 -11.43 -14.02
C ARG A 124 16.28 -10.17 -13.24
N LEU A 125 16.13 -10.24 -11.93
CA LEU A 125 16.55 -9.22 -10.98
C LEU A 125 17.95 -9.60 -10.48
N GLU A 126 18.91 -8.70 -10.64
CA GLU A 126 20.33 -8.96 -10.34
C GLU A 126 20.83 -8.05 -9.22
N GLY A 127 21.40 -8.64 -8.17
CA GLY A 127 21.65 -7.96 -6.90
C GLY A 127 22.82 -8.53 -6.10
N GLY A 128 24.05 -8.10 -6.41
CA GLY A 128 25.23 -8.62 -5.70
C GLY A 128 25.34 -10.15 -5.82
N PRO A 129 25.31 -10.94 -4.71
CA PRO A 129 25.25 -12.40 -4.77
C PRO A 129 23.85 -12.97 -5.06
N GLN A 130 22.81 -12.15 -4.97
CA GLN A 130 21.42 -12.57 -5.17
C GLN A 130 21.01 -12.40 -6.64
N VAL A 131 20.31 -13.40 -7.16
CA VAL A 131 19.69 -13.39 -8.49
C VAL A 131 18.34 -14.04 -8.35
N ILE A 132 17.30 -13.35 -8.81
CA ILE A 132 15.94 -13.89 -8.85
C ILE A 132 15.43 -13.88 -10.28
N GLY A 133 14.96 -15.04 -10.74
CA GLY A 133 14.25 -15.21 -12.00
C GLY A 133 12.74 -15.22 -11.78
N ILE A 134 11.99 -14.52 -12.64
CA ILE A 134 10.52 -14.52 -12.65
C ILE A 134 10.05 -14.91 -14.05
N SER A 135 9.32 -16.01 -14.15
CA SER A 135 8.76 -16.53 -15.41
C SER A 135 7.35 -17.05 -15.22
N SER A 136 6.68 -17.46 -16.30
CA SER A 136 5.43 -18.21 -16.18
C SER A 136 5.70 -19.61 -15.60
N SER A 137 4.81 -20.07 -14.72
CA SER A 137 4.63 -21.48 -14.39
C SER A 137 4.18 -22.29 -15.61
N MET A 138 4.45 -23.59 -15.59
CA MET A 138 4.22 -24.48 -16.73
C MET A 138 3.36 -25.67 -16.32
N ILE A 139 2.21 -25.85 -16.99
CA ILE A 139 1.34 -27.02 -16.83
C ILE A 139 1.26 -27.76 -18.16
N PHE A 140 1.69 -29.02 -18.21
CA PHE A 140 1.72 -29.84 -19.43
C PHE A 140 2.36 -29.10 -20.63
N ASP A 141 3.53 -28.50 -20.41
CA ASP A 141 4.29 -27.70 -21.38
C ASP A 141 3.58 -26.44 -21.90
N LYS A 142 2.54 -25.96 -21.19
CA LYS A 142 1.86 -24.70 -21.49
C LYS A 142 2.10 -23.70 -20.38
N SER A 143 2.47 -22.48 -20.77
CA SER A 143 2.57 -21.35 -19.88
C SER A 143 1.18 -20.96 -19.35
N ILE A 144 1.05 -20.83 -18.03
CA ILE A 144 -0.16 -20.29 -17.40
C ILE A 144 -0.30 -18.80 -17.72
N VAL A 145 0.79 -18.05 -17.53
CA VAL A 145 0.87 -16.63 -17.82
C VAL A 145 1.38 -16.42 -19.24
N SER A 146 0.76 -15.50 -19.98
CA SER A 146 1.15 -15.23 -21.36
C SER A 146 2.52 -14.56 -21.46
N ALA A 147 3.26 -14.81 -22.55
CA ALA A 147 4.54 -14.15 -22.78
C ALA A 147 4.42 -12.61 -22.79
N ASP A 148 3.32 -12.08 -23.38
CA ASP A 148 3.04 -10.64 -23.40
C ASP A 148 2.84 -10.07 -21.99
N GLU A 149 2.27 -10.84 -21.07
CA GLU A 149 2.09 -10.43 -19.68
C GLU A 149 3.41 -10.37 -18.91
N ILE A 150 4.29 -11.35 -19.09
CA ILE A 150 5.65 -11.31 -18.52
C ILE A 150 6.45 -10.13 -19.10
N VAL A 151 6.30 -9.84 -20.40
CA VAL A 151 6.95 -8.68 -21.02
C VAL A 151 6.37 -7.36 -20.48
N CYS A 152 5.06 -7.27 -20.27
CA CYS A 152 4.41 -6.12 -19.66
C CYS A 152 4.92 -5.90 -18.22
N LEU A 153 5.02 -6.97 -17.43
CA LEU A 153 5.58 -6.97 -16.07
C LEU A 153 7.02 -6.44 -16.09
N TYR A 154 7.87 -6.96 -16.99
CA TYR A 154 9.24 -6.47 -17.15
C TYR A 154 9.30 -4.99 -17.50
N ASN A 155 8.52 -4.53 -18.48
CA ASN A 155 8.55 -3.13 -18.92
C ASN A 155 8.14 -2.16 -17.79
N SER A 156 7.11 -2.52 -17.04
CA SER A 156 6.65 -1.77 -15.87
C SER A 156 7.74 -1.72 -14.78
N LEU A 157 8.29 -2.87 -14.39
CA LEU A 157 9.39 -2.97 -13.42
C LEU A 157 10.63 -2.19 -13.87
N ASN A 158 11.08 -2.39 -15.11
CA ASN A 158 12.26 -1.72 -15.68
C ASN A 158 12.10 -0.20 -15.71
N THR A 159 10.92 0.29 -16.08
CA THR A 159 10.62 1.73 -16.03
C THR A 159 10.68 2.25 -14.60
N PHE A 160 10.08 1.52 -13.66
CA PHE A 160 10.11 1.86 -12.25
C PHE A 160 11.54 1.92 -11.70
N PHE A 161 12.35 0.89 -11.92
CA PHE A 161 13.76 0.83 -11.52
C PHE A 161 14.59 2.00 -12.08
N LYS A 162 14.30 2.44 -13.31
CA LYS A 162 15.04 3.54 -13.97
C LYS A 162 14.65 4.93 -13.51
N THR A 163 13.39 5.13 -13.12
CA THR A 163 12.81 6.48 -13.02
C THR A 163 12.29 6.82 -11.63
N ALA A 164 11.82 5.82 -10.89
CA ALA A 164 11.15 6.00 -9.60
C ALA A 164 11.87 5.29 -8.44
N TYR A 165 12.65 4.24 -8.72
CA TYR A 165 13.38 3.55 -7.67
C TYR A 165 14.65 4.32 -7.27
N LYS A 166 14.60 4.92 -6.08
CA LYS A 166 15.75 5.51 -5.40
C LYS A 166 15.75 4.98 -3.98
N ASP A 167 16.73 4.16 -3.64
CA ASP A 167 16.87 3.63 -2.30
C ASP A 167 17.65 4.63 -1.43
N ASP A 168 16.94 5.40 -0.61
CA ASP A 168 17.52 6.16 0.50
C ASP A 168 17.32 5.44 1.85
N GLY A 169 16.76 4.23 1.85
CA GLY A 169 16.44 3.40 3.01
C GLY A 169 15.04 3.62 3.60
N PHE A 170 14.20 4.48 2.99
CA PHE A 170 12.99 5.00 3.65
C PHE A 170 11.85 5.43 2.76
N SER A 171 12.14 5.90 1.54
CA SER A 171 11.12 6.43 0.67
C SER A 171 11.43 6.15 -0.79
N VAL A 172 10.39 5.72 -1.50
CA VAL A 172 10.44 5.55 -2.94
C VAL A 172 9.89 6.82 -3.58
N GLU A 173 10.72 7.56 -4.28
CA GLU A 173 10.27 8.76 -5.00
C GLU A 173 9.52 8.36 -6.27
N ILE A 174 8.19 8.40 -6.24
CA ILE A 174 7.38 8.04 -7.40
C ILE A 174 7.47 9.12 -8.49
N ASP A 175 8.05 8.78 -9.65
CA ASP A 175 8.00 9.62 -10.83
C ASP A 175 6.61 9.60 -11.49
N LEU A 176 5.80 10.58 -11.12
CA LEU A 176 4.43 10.74 -11.63
C LEU A 176 4.34 10.91 -13.15
N LYS A 177 5.43 11.28 -13.85
CA LYS A 177 5.41 11.42 -15.32
C LYS A 177 5.41 10.07 -16.03
N ASN A 178 5.99 9.06 -15.39
CA ASN A 178 6.08 7.70 -15.92
C ASN A 178 5.10 6.74 -15.25
N CYS A 179 4.20 7.30 -14.44
CA CYS A 179 3.16 6.58 -13.74
C CYS A 179 1.82 6.63 -14.50
N ILE A 180 1.10 5.52 -14.53
CA ILE A 180 -0.32 5.46 -14.86
C ILE A 180 -1.08 4.95 -13.64
N PHE A 181 -1.97 5.78 -13.10
CA PHE A 181 -2.87 5.37 -12.04
C PHE A 181 -3.96 4.46 -12.61
N LEU A 182 -4.00 3.21 -12.14
CA LEU A 182 -5.01 2.25 -12.53
C LEU A 182 -6.05 2.14 -11.44
N LYS A 183 -7.32 2.29 -11.82
CA LYS A 183 -8.46 2.12 -10.91
C LYS A 183 -8.64 0.67 -10.54
N THR A 184 -9.22 0.47 -9.37
CA THR A 184 -9.63 -0.82 -8.87
C THR A 184 -11.15 -0.97 -8.89
N SER A 185 -11.64 -2.18 -8.61
CA SER A 185 -13.07 -2.48 -8.60
C SER A 185 -13.90 -1.59 -7.67
N SER A 186 -13.32 -1.10 -6.56
CA SER A 186 -13.97 -0.18 -5.64
C SER A 186 -14.06 1.24 -6.20
N GLU A 187 -13.00 1.75 -6.81
CA GLU A 187 -12.94 3.10 -7.40
C GLU A 187 -13.80 3.23 -8.66
N ALA A 188 -13.88 2.17 -9.48
CA ALA A 188 -14.76 2.14 -10.64
C ALA A 188 -16.25 2.24 -10.24
N LYS A 189 -16.64 1.64 -9.10
CA LYS A 189 -18.00 1.77 -8.54
C LYS A 189 -18.28 3.18 -8.01
N GLU A 190 -17.30 3.83 -7.39
CA GLU A 190 -17.40 5.23 -6.97
C GLU A 190 -17.62 6.18 -8.16
N GLU A 191 -17.00 5.92 -9.31
CA GLU A 191 -17.11 6.75 -10.52
C GLU A 191 -18.45 6.57 -11.27
N VAL A 192 -19.01 5.35 -11.26
CA VAL A 192 -20.37 5.09 -11.75
C VAL A 192 -21.40 5.76 -10.84
N ASN A 193 -21.24 5.65 -9.51
CA ASN A 193 -22.11 6.32 -8.55
C ASN A 193 -22.02 7.85 -8.64
N THR A 194 -20.83 8.44 -8.82
CA THR A 194 -20.68 9.91 -8.93
C THR A 194 -21.23 10.47 -10.24
N LYS A 195 -21.18 9.72 -11.36
CA LYS A 195 -21.85 10.14 -12.60
C LYS A 195 -23.37 10.10 -12.49
N GLU A 196 -23.94 9.13 -11.77
CA GLU A 196 -25.39 9.09 -11.50
C GLU A 196 -25.84 10.17 -10.49
N ILE A 197 -25.02 10.48 -9.49
CA ILE A 197 -25.32 11.52 -8.47
C ILE A 197 -25.16 12.95 -9.02
N SER A 198 -24.32 13.18 -10.04
CA SER A 198 -24.12 14.51 -10.64
C SER A 198 -25.37 15.13 -11.29
N ASN A 199 -26.46 14.36 -11.44
CA ASN A 199 -27.75 14.87 -11.93
C ASN A 199 -28.78 15.20 -10.84
N GLN A 200 -28.49 14.99 -9.56
CA GLN A 200 -29.39 15.41 -8.49
C GLN A 200 -28.64 15.97 -7.27
N SER A 201 -29.07 17.16 -6.88
CA SER A 201 -28.76 17.90 -5.65
C SER A 201 -27.55 18.85 -5.64
N ASN A 202 -27.78 20.02 -6.22
CA ASN A 202 -27.33 21.28 -5.63
C ASN A 202 -27.96 21.45 -4.22
N SER A 203 -27.17 21.39 -3.15
CA SER A 203 -27.43 22.22 -1.96
C SER A 203 -26.16 22.43 -1.13
N LYS A 204 -25.95 23.69 -0.73
CA LYS A 204 -24.83 24.19 0.07
C LYS A 204 -24.91 23.72 1.53
N SER A 205 -23.83 23.17 2.07
CA SER A 205 -23.53 23.19 3.51
C SER A 205 -22.04 23.48 3.71
N ASN A 206 -21.70 24.36 4.66
CA ASN A 206 -20.33 24.75 5.02
C ASN A 206 -19.40 23.52 5.17
N ASP A 207 -18.41 23.36 4.29
CA ASP A 207 -17.46 22.24 4.28
C ASP A 207 -16.48 22.34 5.45
N LEU A 208 -16.78 21.62 6.55
CA LEU A 208 -15.78 21.31 7.57
C LEU A 208 -14.70 20.42 6.96
N SER A 209 -13.44 20.73 7.23
CA SER A 209 -12.33 19.87 6.85
C SER A 209 -12.29 18.59 7.70
N ILE A 210 -11.67 17.52 7.21
CA ILE A 210 -11.72 16.19 7.85
C ILE A 210 -11.17 16.22 9.29
N TRP A 211 -10.15 17.03 9.57
CA TRP A 211 -9.62 17.15 10.94
C TRP A 211 -10.61 17.82 11.89
N GLU A 212 -11.40 18.80 11.42
CA GLU A 212 -12.47 19.42 12.21
C GLU A 212 -13.61 18.45 12.47
N ILE A 213 -13.96 17.62 11.48
CA ILE A 213 -14.95 16.56 11.63
C ILE A 213 -14.52 15.58 12.72
N ILE A 214 -13.28 15.10 12.68
CA ILE A 214 -12.73 14.21 13.71
C ILE A 214 -12.86 14.84 15.11
N GLN A 215 -12.41 16.07 15.29
CA GLN A 215 -12.44 16.72 16.62
C GLN A 215 -13.87 16.96 17.10
N ASN A 216 -14.76 17.39 16.22
CA ASN A 216 -16.15 17.63 16.55
C ASN A 216 -16.85 16.33 16.94
N GLU A 217 -16.71 15.27 16.15
CA GLU A 217 -17.35 13.98 16.45
C GLU A 217 -16.78 13.35 17.72
N PHE A 218 -15.47 13.45 17.96
CA PHE A 218 -14.87 12.94 19.20
C PHE A 218 -15.40 13.69 20.43
N ASN A 219 -15.48 15.03 20.38
CA ASN A 219 -16.01 15.83 21.48
C ASN A 219 -17.49 15.56 21.76
N ASN A 220 -18.26 15.18 20.73
CA ASN A 220 -19.68 14.86 20.85
C ASN A 220 -19.97 13.39 21.16
N LEU A 221 -18.94 12.53 21.23
CA LEU A 221 -19.07 11.09 21.42
C LEU A 221 -19.67 10.72 22.79
N GLY A 222 -19.45 11.57 23.80
CA GLY A 222 -19.90 11.33 25.18
C GLY A 222 -19.21 10.15 25.88
N LYS A 223 -18.07 9.68 25.34
CA LYS A 223 -17.20 8.66 25.93
C LYS A 223 -15.80 9.25 26.15
N ASP A 224 -15.12 8.82 27.22
CA ASP A 224 -13.75 9.24 27.53
C ASP A 224 -12.71 8.58 26.62
N SER A 225 -12.97 7.34 26.20
CA SER A 225 -12.15 6.59 25.24
C SER A 225 -13.00 5.70 24.33
N ILE A 226 -12.44 5.35 23.18
CA ILE A 226 -13.08 4.50 22.16
C ILE A 226 -12.04 3.77 21.33
N SER A 227 -12.35 2.61 20.77
CA SER A 227 -11.44 1.97 19.81
C SER A 227 -11.34 2.81 18.53
N LYS A 228 -10.14 2.88 17.93
CA LYS A 228 -9.93 3.61 16.67
C LYS A 228 -10.87 3.13 15.55
N LYS A 229 -11.08 1.82 15.45
CA LYS A 229 -11.97 1.19 14.46
C LYS A 229 -13.42 1.63 14.65
N GLU A 230 -13.94 1.56 15.88
CA GLU A 230 -15.30 2.00 16.19
C GLU A 230 -15.49 3.49 15.89
N PHE A 231 -14.52 4.33 16.27
CA PHE A 231 -14.58 5.77 16.02
C PHE A 231 -14.60 6.12 14.53
N ILE A 232 -13.77 5.46 13.71
CA ILE A 232 -13.75 5.63 12.25
C ILE A 232 -15.10 5.26 11.65
N ASN A 233 -15.68 4.14 12.07
CA ASN A 233 -16.97 3.69 11.55
C ASN A 233 -18.09 4.69 11.87
N ILE A 234 -18.14 5.23 13.10
CA ILE A 234 -19.12 6.25 13.50
C ILE A 234 -19.08 7.47 12.57
N ILE A 235 -17.87 7.93 12.21
CA ILE A 235 -17.72 9.08 11.31
C ILE A 235 -18.15 8.70 9.89
N LEU A 236 -17.76 7.53 9.38
CA LEU A 236 -18.12 7.11 8.02
C LEU A 236 -19.63 6.89 7.84
N ASP A 237 -20.30 6.42 8.89
CA ASP A 237 -21.77 6.28 8.91
C ASP A 237 -22.47 7.65 8.78
N LYS A 238 -21.85 8.72 9.27
CA LYS A 238 -22.39 10.09 9.24
C LYS A 238 -21.93 10.89 8.02
N TYR A 239 -20.72 10.64 7.54
CA TYR A 239 -20.05 11.37 6.46
C TYR A 239 -19.66 10.42 5.34
N THR A 240 -20.67 10.01 4.56
CA THR A 240 -20.53 9.02 3.48
C THR A 240 -19.65 9.48 2.32
N ASN A 241 -19.34 10.77 2.24
CA ASN A 241 -18.44 11.37 1.25
C ASN A 241 -16.96 11.31 1.65
N ILE A 242 -16.64 10.89 2.87
CA ILE A 242 -15.24 10.77 3.34
C ILE A 242 -14.74 9.36 3.06
N LYS A 243 -13.61 9.24 2.36
CA LYS A 243 -12.94 7.96 2.16
C LYS A 243 -12.35 7.43 3.48
N LYS A 244 -12.58 6.15 3.79
CA LYS A 244 -12.05 5.48 4.99
C LYS A 244 -10.54 5.63 5.15
N GLY A 245 -9.78 5.48 4.08
CA GLY A 245 -8.32 5.64 4.09
C GLY A 245 -7.89 7.06 4.50
N THR A 246 -8.50 8.08 3.88
CA THR A 246 -8.25 9.48 4.22
C THR A 246 -8.60 9.79 5.67
N LEU A 247 -9.74 9.30 6.16
CA LEU A 247 -10.12 9.47 7.56
C LEU A 247 -9.13 8.77 8.51
N SER A 248 -8.72 7.54 8.18
CA SER A 248 -7.78 6.76 8.99
C SER A 248 -6.42 7.44 9.10
N ALA A 249 -5.92 8.01 7.99
CA ALA A 249 -4.70 8.81 7.97
C ALA A 249 -4.86 10.08 8.84
N GLN A 250 -5.96 10.82 8.68
CA GLN A 250 -6.24 12.03 9.46
C GLN A 250 -6.41 11.75 10.96
N VAL A 251 -6.98 10.62 11.35
CA VAL A 251 -7.02 10.19 12.76
C VAL A 251 -5.61 9.87 13.25
N SER A 252 -4.79 9.19 12.46
CA SER A 252 -3.41 8.83 12.84
C SER A 252 -2.52 10.07 13.01
N ILE A 253 -2.66 11.06 12.13
CA ILE A 253 -2.03 12.38 12.27
C ILE A 253 -2.39 13.03 13.61
N GLN A 254 -3.63 12.83 14.07
CA GLN A 254 -4.14 13.44 15.28
C GLN A 254 -3.76 12.76 16.60
N ILE A 255 -3.24 11.53 16.55
CA ILE A 255 -2.81 10.76 17.72
C ILE A 255 -1.35 11.11 18.05
N ILE A 256 -1.13 11.74 19.21
CA ILE A 256 0.15 12.38 19.51
C ILE A 256 1.31 11.42 19.73
N ASN A 257 1.04 10.27 20.33
CA ASN A 257 2.00 9.21 20.64
C ASN A 257 2.10 8.12 19.55
N LYS A 258 1.57 8.38 18.35
CA LYS A 258 1.68 7.44 17.23
C LYS A 258 2.93 7.72 16.41
N ARG A 259 3.87 6.78 16.38
CA ARG A 259 5.10 6.88 15.56
C ARG A 259 4.80 7.15 14.08
N ALA A 260 3.82 6.45 13.50
CA ALA A 260 3.43 6.60 12.10
C ALA A 260 3.03 8.05 11.73
N ARG A 261 2.69 8.90 12.71
CA ARG A 261 2.33 10.30 12.42
C ARG A 261 3.48 11.07 11.78
N THR A 262 4.74 10.74 12.08
CA THR A 262 5.91 11.49 11.61
C THR A 262 6.15 11.37 10.10
N GLY A 263 5.58 10.36 9.44
CA GLY A 263 5.62 10.19 7.98
C GLY A 263 4.71 11.15 7.21
N TYR A 264 3.74 11.79 7.89
CA TYR A 264 2.84 12.74 7.24
C TYR A 264 3.43 14.15 7.23
N TYR A 265 3.23 14.88 6.14
CA TYR A 265 3.73 16.25 5.95
C TYR A 265 3.42 17.20 7.13
N GLN A 266 2.25 17.05 7.76
CA GLN A 266 1.80 17.85 8.90
C GLN A 266 2.66 17.63 10.17
N CYS A 267 3.34 16.49 10.26
CA CYS A 267 4.10 16.05 11.44
C CYS A 267 5.57 15.73 11.11
N ASN A 268 6.02 15.99 9.89
CA ASN A 268 7.39 15.75 9.45
C ASN A 268 8.33 16.91 9.85
N LYS A 269 8.31 17.29 11.13
CA LYS A 269 9.23 18.28 11.71
C LYS A 269 9.33 18.11 13.21
N GLU A 270 10.53 18.32 13.75
CA GLU A 270 10.78 18.37 15.20
C GLU A 270 9.94 19.45 15.87
N ARG A 271 9.21 19.08 16.93
CA ARG A 271 8.37 20.00 17.72
C ARG A 271 7.86 19.33 19.00
N ILE A 272 7.56 20.16 19.99
CA ILE A 272 6.76 19.74 21.15
C ILE A 272 5.29 19.58 20.72
N CYS A 273 4.65 18.51 21.17
CA CYS A 273 3.26 18.19 20.88
C CYS A 273 2.29 18.82 21.89
N GLY A 274 1.16 19.28 21.37
CA GLY A 274 0.02 19.85 22.10
C GLY A 274 -0.23 21.32 21.83
N ASP A 275 0.54 21.94 20.92
CA ASP A 275 0.34 23.33 20.47
C ASP A 275 -0.15 23.41 19.02
N ASP A 276 -0.20 22.26 18.32
CA ASP A 276 -0.72 22.17 16.96
C ASP A 276 -2.18 21.69 16.96
N LYS A 277 -2.95 22.15 15.98
CA LYS A 277 -4.35 21.71 15.79
C LYS A 277 -4.47 20.20 15.55
N PHE A 278 -3.41 19.54 15.10
CA PHE A 278 -3.34 18.09 14.94
C PHE A 278 -2.89 17.36 16.20
N ASP A 279 -2.69 18.01 17.35
CA ASP A 279 -2.32 17.32 18.59
C ASP A 279 -3.53 17.13 19.51
N PHE A 280 -4.44 16.25 19.10
CA PHE A 280 -5.77 16.17 19.72
C PHE A 280 -6.05 14.85 20.45
N LEU A 281 -5.56 13.73 19.94
CA LEU A 281 -5.83 12.39 20.46
C LEU A 281 -4.59 11.77 21.09
N PHE A 282 -4.81 10.80 21.98
CA PHE A 282 -3.78 9.95 22.57
C PHE A 282 -4.23 8.49 22.48
N GLU A 283 -3.34 7.56 22.12
CA GLU A 283 -3.60 6.12 22.09
C GLU A 283 -3.16 5.52 23.43
N ASN A 284 -4.10 4.91 24.15
CA ASN A 284 -3.85 4.21 25.39
C ASN A 284 -3.17 2.85 25.13
N ASP A 285 -2.65 2.23 26.18
CA ASP A 285 -2.00 0.92 26.12
C ASP A 285 -2.94 -0.18 25.57
N ASP A 286 -4.24 -0.07 25.84
CA ASP A 286 -5.30 -0.97 25.37
C ASP A 286 -5.74 -0.70 23.91
N LYS A 287 -5.01 0.15 23.17
CA LYS A 287 -5.28 0.57 21.80
C LYS A 287 -6.57 1.38 21.60
N THR A 288 -7.22 1.81 22.68
CA THR A 288 -8.27 2.84 22.59
C THR A 288 -7.65 4.22 22.42
N ILE A 289 -8.42 5.15 21.86
CA ILE A 289 -8.04 6.55 21.73
C ILE A 289 -8.87 7.40 22.68
N CYS A 290 -8.22 8.36 23.34
CA CYS A 290 -8.83 9.36 24.21
C CYS A 290 -8.38 10.77 23.80
N ARG A 291 -8.99 11.81 24.39
CA ARG A 291 -8.54 13.18 24.18
C ARG A 291 -7.19 13.39 24.86
N TYR A 292 -6.22 13.96 24.15
CA TYR A 292 -4.91 14.26 24.71
C TYR A 292 -5.02 15.32 25.81
N ASN A 293 -4.39 15.04 26.96
CA ASN A 293 -4.26 15.95 28.07
C ASN A 293 -2.82 15.89 28.59
N LYS A 294 -2.10 17.01 28.49
CA LYS A 294 -0.68 17.13 28.91
C LYS A 294 -0.48 16.77 30.39
N ASP A 295 -1.44 17.06 31.26
CA ASP A 295 -1.33 16.80 32.70
C ASP A 295 -1.46 15.31 33.03
N LEU A 296 -2.19 14.55 32.21
CA LEU A 296 -2.43 13.11 32.41
C LEU A 296 -1.44 12.25 31.62
N HIS A 297 -1.17 12.63 30.39
CA HIS A 297 -0.40 11.82 29.43
C HIS A 297 1.05 12.28 29.32
N GLY A 298 1.42 13.32 30.06
CA GLY A 298 2.70 14.01 29.98
C GLY A 298 2.89 14.78 28.69
N VAL A 299 4.07 15.37 28.52
CA VAL A 299 4.42 16.15 27.33
C VAL A 299 5.13 15.26 26.34
N TRP A 300 4.69 15.30 25.09
CA TRP A 300 5.29 14.55 23.99
C TRP A 300 6.03 15.48 23.04
N GLU A 301 6.99 14.94 22.32
CA GLU A 301 7.63 15.64 21.21
C GLU A 301 7.82 14.72 20.00
N ILE A 302 7.85 15.34 18.83
CA ILE A 302 8.47 14.78 17.63
C ILE A 302 9.92 15.21 17.66
N PHE A 303 10.85 14.27 17.69
CA PHE A 303 12.30 14.55 17.76
C PHE A 303 13.04 13.85 16.62
N LYS A 304 14.21 14.39 16.27
CA LYS A 304 15.12 13.72 15.35
C LYS A 304 16.02 12.75 16.10
N ARG A 305 16.01 11.50 15.66
CA ARG A 305 16.89 10.44 16.14
C ARG A 305 18.29 10.57 15.56
N GLU A 306 19.21 9.75 16.04
CA GLU A 306 20.60 9.71 15.56
C GLU A 306 20.71 9.29 14.08
N ASP A 307 19.74 8.52 13.58
CA ASP A 307 19.67 8.05 12.19
C ASP A 307 18.93 9.06 11.27
N ASP A 308 18.86 10.32 11.68
CA ASP A 308 18.16 11.42 11.02
C ASP A 308 16.63 11.21 10.82
N LYS A 309 16.06 10.10 11.33
CA LYS A 309 14.61 9.83 11.32
C LYS A 309 13.87 10.65 12.37
N LEU A 310 12.59 10.91 12.11
CA LEU A 310 11.68 11.45 13.11
C LEU A 310 10.95 10.35 13.86
N ASP A 311 10.82 10.53 15.17
CA ASP A 311 10.08 9.64 16.05
C ASP A 311 9.34 10.44 17.12
N VAL A 312 8.47 9.79 17.88
CA VAL A 312 7.72 10.39 18.99
C VAL A 312 8.22 9.85 20.32
N ARG A 313 8.35 10.72 21.33
CA ARG A 313 8.66 10.30 22.70
C ARG A 313 7.98 11.17 23.74
N LEU A 314 7.84 10.60 24.93
CA LEU A 314 7.51 11.33 26.15
C LEU A 314 8.77 12.05 26.66
N ILE A 315 8.61 13.30 27.11
CA ILE A 315 9.67 14.12 27.74
C ILE A 315 9.40 14.42 29.20
#